data_AF-A0A0D0CQK5-F1
#
_entry.id   AF-A0A0D0CQK5-F1
#
_cell.length_a   1.000
_cell.length_b   1.000
_cell.length_c   1.000
_cell.angle_alpha   90.00
_cell.angle_beta   90.00
_cell.angle_gamma   90.00
#
_symmetry.space_group_name_H-M   'P 1'
#
loop_
_entity.id
_entity.type
_entity.pdbx_description
1 polymer ?
#
loop_
_entity_poly.entity_id
_entity_poly.type
_entity_poly.pdbx_seq_one_letter_code
_entity_poly.pdbx_strand_id
1 'polypeptide(L)'
;MLLNAMDLVGRFQFSGIMSDNTGNTRVAQKLVLQAVNTCIPMSDVCHHMSLLCKDLTRLDMFKDMIGHLRLGLEGIGKTWFATICVAAISLQCCLPALYELLGAGIVKFGPKKVLLTGLFKSGSICGMNFEINLNWFIQVEGHIAKAIVCLESSQTNPADVYMYWIPICGCIKQVLNSNKNGFTMDNIRQIYEIINTCFCEQLRDGPADCYLVAFSLEPCM
;
A
#
# COMPACT_ATOMS: atom_id res chain seq x y z
N MET A 1 -22.56 -19.08 13.44
CA MET A 1 -22.11 -19.52 12.09
C MET A 1 -20.64 -19.94 12.11
N LEU A 2 -19.70 -19.08 12.48
CA LEU A 2 -18.26 -19.43 12.52
C LEU A 2 -17.94 -20.59 13.49
N LEU A 3 -18.44 -20.54 14.73
CA LEU A 3 -18.23 -21.65 15.68
C LEU A 3 -18.82 -22.97 15.19
N ASN A 4 -20.00 -22.96 14.55
CA ASN A 4 -20.59 -24.16 13.96
C ASN A 4 -19.69 -24.75 12.85
N ALA A 5 -19.02 -23.90 12.06
CA ALA A 5 -18.06 -24.36 11.05
C ALA A 5 -16.81 -24.97 11.70
N MET A 6 -16.32 -24.36 12.80
CA MET A 6 -15.21 -24.93 13.57
C MET A 6 -15.59 -26.25 14.25
N ASP A 7 -16.83 -26.39 14.72
CA ASP A 7 -17.35 -27.64 15.29
C ASP A 7 -17.46 -28.75 14.24
N LEU A 8 -17.83 -28.40 13.00
CA LEU A 8 -17.91 -29.35 11.88
C LEU A 8 -16.54 -29.91 11.48
N VAL A 9 -15.50 -29.06 11.47
CA VAL A 9 -14.12 -29.45 11.11
C VAL A 9 -13.35 -30.04 12.29
N GLY A 10 -13.70 -29.61 13.51
CA GLY A 10 -12.96 -29.87 14.75
C GLY A 10 -12.14 -28.65 15.18
N ARG A 11 -12.46 -28.06 16.33
CA ARG A 11 -11.83 -26.81 16.84
C ARG A 11 -10.30 -26.89 16.96
N PHE A 12 -9.76 -28.08 17.22
CA PHE A 12 -8.32 -28.33 17.37
C PHE A 12 -7.55 -28.24 16.04
N GLN A 13 -8.24 -28.21 14.89
CA GLN A 13 -7.63 -28.02 13.58
C GLN A 13 -7.32 -26.55 13.27
N PHE A 14 -7.70 -25.62 14.14
CA PHE A 14 -7.53 -24.19 13.94
C PHE A 14 -6.43 -23.65 14.85
N SER A 15 -5.38 -23.09 14.25
CA SER A 15 -4.23 -22.51 14.97
C SER A 15 -4.34 -21.00 15.19
N GLY A 16 -5.16 -20.30 14.41
CA GLY A 16 -5.29 -18.85 14.51
C GLY A 16 -6.53 -18.29 13.83
N ILE A 17 -6.81 -17.03 14.13
CA ILE A 17 -7.94 -16.28 13.57
C ILE A 17 -7.50 -14.86 13.20
N MET A 18 -7.82 -14.46 11.99
CA MET A 18 -7.49 -13.15 11.41
C MET A 18 -8.78 -12.49 10.92
N SER A 19 -8.89 -11.18 11.12
CA SER A 19 -10.01 -10.39 10.59
C SER A 19 -9.59 -8.93 10.42
N ASP A 20 -10.34 -8.19 9.61
CA ASP A 20 -10.24 -6.74 9.57
C ASP A 20 -10.52 -6.10 10.95
N ASN A 21 -10.23 -4.80 11.08
CA ASN A 21 -10.36 -4.07 12.35
C ASN A 21 -11.74 -3.42 12.55
N THR A 22 -12.78 -3.85 11.83
CA THR A 22 -14.13 -3.31 12.04
C THR A 22 -14.70 -3.71 13.41
N GLY A 23 -15.62 -2.91 13.95
CA GLY A 23 -16.14 -3.12 15.31
C GLY A 23 -16.76 -4.52 15.49
N ASN A 24 -17.46 -5.01 14.48
CA ASN A 24 -18.13 -6.31 14.53
C ASN A 24 -17.14 -7.48 14.45
N THR A 25 -16.11 -7.39 13.60
CA THR A 25 -15.11 -8.44 13.45
C THR A 25 -14.22 -8.56 14.68
N ARG A 26 -13.83 -7.44 15.31
CA ARG A 26 -13.15 -7.45 16.61
C ARG A 26 -13.96 -8.13 17.70
N VAL A 27 -15.27 -7.88 17.77
CA VAL A 27 -16.15 -8.55 18.75
C VAL A 27 -16.24 -10.05 18.44
N ALA A 28 -16.43 -10.41 17.17
CA ALA A 28 -16.47 -11.81 16.76
C ALA A 28 -15.17 -12.56 17.10
N GLN A 29 -14.01 -11.96 16.83
CA GLN A 29 -12.71 -12.52 17.16
C GLN A 29 -12.59 -12.76 18.67
N LYS A 30 -12.96 -11.79 19.51
CA LYS A 30 -12.97 -11.95 20.98
C LYS A 30 -13.85 -13.11 21.43
N LEU A 31 -15.06 -13.24 20.87
CA LEU A 31 -15.97 -14.34 21.20
C LEU A 31 -15.41 -15.70 20.78
N VAL A 32 -14.73 -15.78 19.63
CA VAL A 32 -14.06 -17.02 19.19
C VAL A 32 -12.93 -17.38 20.12
N LEU A 33 -12.07 -16.42 20.53
CA LEU A 33 -10.96 -16.68 21.44
C LEU A 33 -11.43 -17.15 22.83
N GLN A 34 -12.60 -16.70 23.28
CA GLN A 34 -13.23 -17.21 24.49
C GLN A 34 -13.67 -18.68 24.36
N ALA A 35 -14.10 -19.08 23.16
CA ALA A 35 -14.60 -20.43 22.88
C ALA A 35 -13.50 -21.41 22.41
N VAL A 36 -12.42 -20.90 21.84
CA VAL A 36 -11.29 -21.63 21.25
C VAL A 36 -10.00 -20.90 21.65
N ASN A 37 -9.62 -21.08 22.91
CA ASN A 37 -8.47 -20.40 23.52
C ASN A 37 -7.10 -20.83 22.96
N THR A 38 -7.05 -21.88 22.15
CA THR A 38 -5.85 -22.34 21.45
C THR A 38 -5.55 -21.52 20.18
N CYS A 39 -6.52 -20.76 19.67
CA CYS A 39 -6.29 -19.94 18.48
C CYS A 39 -5.51 -18.67 18.82
N ILE A 40 -4.50 -18.37 18.00
CA ILE A 40 -3.75 -17.12 18.07
C ILE A 40 -4.48 -16.02 17.29
N PRO A 41 -4.77 -14.86 17.88
CA PRO A 41 -5.37 -13.75 17.15
C PRO A 41 -4.32 -13.01 16.32
N MET A 42 -4.68 -12.70 15.08
CA MET A 42 -3.80 -12.03 14.11
C MET A 42 -4.52 -10.79 13.56
N SER A 43 -3.78 -9.70 13.32
CA SER A 43 -4.31 -8.50 12.66
C SER A 43 -4.31 -8.68 11.15
N ASP A 44 -5.27 -8.05 10.44
CA ASP A 44 -5.27 -8.06 8.98
C ASP A 44 -4.15 -7.18 8.40
N VAL A 45 -2.98 -7.78 8.18
CA VAL A 45 -1.77 -7.12 7.68
C VAL A 45 -2.00 -6.46 6.32
N CYS A 46 -2.65 -7.15 5.38
CA CYS A 46 -2.91 -6.62 4.04
C CYS A 46 -3.80 -5.39 4.12
N HIS A 47 -4.83 -5.43 4.97
CA HIS A 47 -5.67 -4.27 5.23
C HIS A 47 -4.89 -3.11 5.85
N HIS A 48 -4.04 -3.35 6.85
CA HIS A 48 -3.21 -2.30 7.45
C HIS A 48 -2.22 -1.67 6.46
N MET A 49 -1.56 -2.47 5.63
CA MET A 49 -0.66 -1.94 4.60
C MET A 49 -1.42 -1.16 3.52
N SER A 50 -2.67 -1.54 3.22
CA SER A 50 -3.56 -0.76 2.35
C SER A 50 -3.96 0.58 2.99
N LEU A 51 -4.16 0.62 4.31
CA LEU A 51 -4.36 1.87 5.06
C LEU A 51 -3.09 2.74 5.08
N LEU A 52 -1.90 2.14 5.17
CA LEU A 52 -0.63 2.86 5.03
C LEU A 52 -0.55 3.57 3.66
N CYS A 53 -0.82 2.86 2.56
CA CYS A 53 -0.93 3.48 1.23
C CYS A 53 -1.98 4.60 1.24
N LYS A 54 -3.15 4.37 1.82
CA LYS A 54 -4.18 5.41 1.93
C LYS A 54 -3.67 6.67 2.63
N ASP A 55 -2.95 6.54 3.73
CA ASP A 55 -2.47 7.71 4.46
C ASP A 55 -1.32 8.41 3.73
N LEU A 56 -0.45 7.66 3.06
CA LEU A 56 0.55 8.24 2.14
C LEU A 56 -0.12 9.03 1.01
N THR A 57 -1.19 8.52 0.39
CA THR A 57 -1.93 9.27 -0.65
C THR A 57 -2.55 10.58 -0.18
N ARG A 58 -2.65 10.82 1.13
CA ARG A 58 -3.19 12.06 1.71
C ARG A 58 -2.16 13.16 1.88
N LEU A 59 -0.87 12.85 1.77
CA LEU A 59 0.21 13.83 1.85
C LEU A 59 0.03 14.90 0.77
N ASP A 60 0.21 16.17 1.16
CA ASP A 60 0.00 17.31 0.26
C ASP A 60 0.84 17.21 -1.02
N MET A 61 2.06 16.70 -0.91
CA MET A 61 2.96 16.48 -2.04
C MET A 61 2.42 15.55 -3.13
N PHE A 62 1.44 14.68 -2.81
CA PHE A 62 0.86 13.75 -3.78
C PHE A 62 -0.54 14.16 -4.25
N LYS A 63 -1.18 15.16 -3.62
CA LYS A 63 -2.57 15.55 -3.92
C LYS A 63 -2.80 15.89 -5.39
N ASP A 64 -1.96 16.76 -5.95
CA ASP A 64 -2.11 17.22 -7.33
C ASP A 64 -1.88 16.08 -8.33
N MET A 65 -0.82 15.30 -8.12
CA MET A 65 -0.50 14.14 -8.96
C MET A 65 -1.65 13.12 -8.97
N ILE A 66 -2.18 12.78 -7.79
CA ILE A 66 -3.31 11.84 -7.67
C ILE A 66 -4.57 12.42 -8.31
N GLY A 67 -4.81 13.73 -8.16
CA GLY A 67 -5.90 14.43 -8.82
C GLY A 67 -5.83 14.26 -10.34
N HIS A 68 -4.66 14.44 -10.93
CA HIS A 68 -4.46 14.25 -12.37
C HIS A 68 -4.59 12.79 -12.81
N LEU A 69 -4.05 11.85 -12.01
CA LEU A 69 -4.16 10.42 -12.30
C LEU A 69 -5.63 9.96 -12.37
N ARG A 70 -6.46 10.41 -11.41
CA ARG A 70 -7.91 10.12 -11.36
C ARG A 70 -8.71 10.72 -12.50
N LEU A 71 -8.23 11.82 -13.09
CA LEU A 71 -8.86 12.44 -14.27
C LEU A 71 -8.47 11.72 -15.57
N GLY A 72 -7.32 11.04 -15.59
CA GLY A 72 -6.63 10.62 -16.81
C GLY A 72 -7.11 9.31 -17.43
N LEU A 73 -7.19 8.22 -16.66
CA LEU A 73 -7.24 6.86 -17.20
C LEU A 73 -8.14 5.97 -16.31
N GLU A 74 -9.36 5.69 -16.79
CA GLU A 74 -10.42 4.88 -16.15
C GLU A 74 -10.79 5.24 -14.69
N GLY A 75 -12.03 4.93 -14.31
CA GLY A 75 -12.50 5.21 -12.96
C GLY A 75 -11.80 4.31 -11.94
N ILE A 76 -10.77 4.81 -11.25
CA ILE A 76 -10.15 4.08 -10.15
C ILE A 76 -11.19 3.88 -9.04
N GLY A 77 -11.50 2.62 -8.72
CA GLY A 77 -12.44 2.23 -7.67
C GLY A 77 -12.02 2.72 -6.28
N LYS A 78 -12.99 2.94 -5.39
CA LYS A 78 -12.79 3.59 -4.07
C LYS A 78 -11.95 2.81 -3.05
N THR A 79 -11.61 1.56 -3.29
CA THR A 79 -11.24 0.62 -2.21
C THR A 79 -9.85 0.00 -2.31
N TRP A 80 -9.09 0.18 -3.39
CA TRP A 80 -7.79 -0.45 -3.55
C TRP A 80 -6.71 0.60 -3.79
N PHE A 81 -6.06 1.05 -2.72
CA PHE A 81 -5.00 2.07 -2.79
C PHE A 81 -3.79 1.58 -3.58
N ALA A 82 -3.52 0.26 -3.56
CA ALA A 82 -2.57 -0.38 -4.45
C ALA A 82 -2.89 -0.18 -5.95
N THR A 83 -4.18 -0.04 -6.33
CA THR A 83 -4.57 0.24 -7.73
C THR A 83 -4.11 1.62 -8.19
N ILE A 84 -4.02 2.61 -7.30
CA ILE A 84 -3.45 3.92 -7.62
C ILE A 84 -1.97 3.75 -7.97
N CYS A 85 -1.24 2.94 -7.22
CA CYS A 85 0.16 2.62 -7.52
C CYS A 85 0.32 1.91 -8.86
N VAL A 86 -0.53 0.91 -9.15
CA VAL A 86 -0.51 0.22 -10.46
C VAL A 86 -0.80 1.20 -11.60
N ALA A 87 -1.81 2.06 -11.46
CA ALA A 87 -2.13 3.08 -12.46
C ALA A 87 -0.99 4.09 -12.65
N ALA A 88 -0.32 4.49 -11.57
CA ALA A 88 0.85 5.36 -11.62
C ALA A 88 2.02 4.72 -12.39
N ILE A 89 2.31 3.44 -12.11
CA ILE A 89 3.35 2.68 -12.82
C ILE A 89 2.99 2.55 -14.30
N SER A 90 1.76 2.16 -14.63
CA SER A 90 1.30 2.06 -16.02
C SER A 90 1.43 3.39 -16.75
N LEU A 91 1.04 4.50 -16.10
CA LEU A 91 1.21 5.83 -16.68
C LEU A 91 2.69 6.16 -16.92
N GLN A 92 3.56 5.93 -15.93
CA GLN A 92 5.00 6.17 -16.05
C GLN A 92 5.61 5.40 -17.24
N CYS A 93 5.24 4.13 -17.42
CA CYS A 93 5.70 3.33 -18.56
C CYS A 93 5.20 3.85 -19.91
N CYS A 94 4.01 4.44 -19.96
CA CYS A 94 3.40 4.96 -21.19
C CYS A 94 3.73 6.43 -21.49
N LEU A 95 4.38 7.16 -20.57
CA LEU A 95 4.70 8.58 -20.75
C LEU A 95 5.43 8.90 -22.07
N PRO A 96 6.49 8.16 -22.48
CA PRO A 96 7.19 8.44 -23.73
C PRO A 96 6.26 8.38 -24.96
N ALA A 97 5.46 7.31 -25.04
CA ALA A 97 4.50 7.14 -26.12
C ALA A 97 3.40 8.21 -26.08
N LEU A 98 2.92 8.59 -24.90
CA LEU A 98 1.95 9.68 -24.74
C LEU A 98 2.51 11.00 -25.26
N TYR A 99 3.78 11.32 -24.97
CA TYR A 99 4.43 12.53 -25.46
C TYR A 99 4.54 12.56 -26.98
N GLU A 100 4.90 11.44 -27.61
CA GLU A 100 4.97 11.35 -29.08
C GLU A 100 3.59 11.53 -29.71
N LEU A 101 2.57 10.84 -29.20
CA LEU A 101 1.20 10.89 -29.74
C LEU A 101 0.56 12.28 -29.59
N LEU A 102 0.77 12.94 -28.45
CA LEU A 102 0.29 14.30 -28.21
C LEU A 102 1.08 15.33 -29.03
N GLY A 103 2.41 15.16 -29.14
CA GLY A 103 3.28 16.02 -29.94
C GLY A 103 2.96 15.95 -31.43
N ALA A 104 2.66 14.76 -31.96
CA ALA A 104 2.19 14.54 -33.32
C ALA A 104 0.73 14.97 -33.54
N GLY A 105 -0.01 15.30 -32.48
CA GLY A 105 -1.42 15.68 -32.54
C GLY A 105 -2.37 14.53 -32.92
N ILE A 106 -1.89 13.28 -32.87
CA ILE A 106 -2.66 12.06 -33.16
C ILE A 106 -3.74 11.85 -32.10
N VAL A 107 -3.39 12.10 -30.84
CA VAL A 107 -4.30 12.07 -29.70
C VAL A 107 -4.48 13.50 -29.19
N LYS A 108 -5.71 13.84 -28.78
CA LYS A 108 -6.04 15.12 -28.16
C LYS A 108 -6.95 14.89 -26.97
N PHE A 109 -6.72 15.63 -25.89
CA PHE A 109 -7.67 15.63 -24.77
C PHE A 109 -8.92 16.42 -25.16
N GLY A 110 -10.09 15.90 -24.75
CA GLY A 110 -11.36 16.61 -24.94
C GLY A 110 -11.42 17.91 -24.12
N PRO A 111 -12.42 18.77 -24.39
CA PRO A 111 -12.50 20.12 -23.80
C PRO A 111 -12.47 20.13 -22.27
N LYS A 112 -13.10 19.11 -21.64
CA LYS A 112 -13.16 18.94 -20.19
C LYS A 112 -11.83 18.55 -19.54
N LYS A 113 -10.82 18.18 -20.34
CA LYS A 113 -9.50 17.69 -19.88
C LYS A 113 -8.35 18.54 -20.44
N VAL A 114 -8.63 19.78 -20.85
CA VAL A 114 -7.62 20.71 -21.40
C VAL A 114 -6.40 20.88 -20.48
N LEU A 115 -6.61 20.88 -19.16
CA LEU A 115 -5.53 20.97 -18.16
C LEU A 115 -4.48 19.85 -18.30
N LEU A 116 -4.88 18.64 -18.73
CA LEU A 116 -3.95 17.52 -18.95
C LEU A 116 -3.02 17.76 -20.14
N THR A 117 -3.42 18.60 -21.10
CA THR A 117 -2.59 18.93 -22.27
C THR A 117 -1.30 19.63 -21.88
N GLY A 118 -1.33 20.51 -20.88
CA GLY A 118 -0.14 21.18 -20.38
C GLY A 118 0.76 20.26 -19.56
N LEU A 119 0.15 19.30 -18.86
CA LEU A 119 0.83 18.32 -18.01
C LEU A 119 1.56 17.27 -18.86
N PHE A 120 0.95 16.79 -19.94
CA PHE A 120 1.57 15.85 -20.87
C PHE A 120 2.27 16.54 -22.06
N LYS A 121 2.75 17.77 -21.86
CA LYS A 121 3.57 18.47 -22.86
C LYS A 121 5.04 18.33 -22.47
N SER A 122 5.80 17.66 -23.33
CA SER A 122 7.24 17.50 -23.13
C SER A 122 7.93 18.86 -22.93
N GLY A 123 8.79 18.94 -21.91
CA GLY A 123 9.52 20.16 -21.55
C GLY A 123 8.71 21.22 -20.79
N SER A 124 7.44 20.97 -20.44
CA SER A 124 6.68 21.90 -19.61
C SER A 124 7.07 21.76 -18.13
N ILE A 125 7.12 22.88 -17.41
CA ILE A 125 7.41 22.89 -15.96
C ILE A 125 6.37 22.06 -15.20
N CYS A 126 5.09 22.17 -15.59
CA CYS A 126 4.01 21.40 -14.98
C CYS A 126 4.18 19.89 -15.20
N GLY A 127 4.61 19.47 -16.40
CA GLY A 127 4.88 18.07 -16.72
C GLY A 127 6.07 17.52 -15.95
N MET A 128 7.17 18.27 -15.88
CA MET A 128 8.34 17.89 -15.07
C MET A 128 7.98 17.71 -13.60
N ASN A 129 7.23 18.66 -13.01
CA ASN A 129 6.78 18.55 -11.62
C ASN A 129 5.85 17.34 -11.41
N PHE A 130 4.96 17.06 -12.37
CA PHE A 130 4.11 15.88 -12.33
C PHE A 130 4.94 14.59 -12.37
N GLU A 131 5.91 14.49 -13.27
CA GLU A 131 6.80 13.32 -13.37
C GLU A 131 7.62 13.10 -12.10
N ILE A 132 8.14 14.17 -11.49
CA ILE A 132 8.85 14.10 -10.21
C ILE A 132 7.94 13.53 -9.13
N ASN A 133 6.73 14.09 -8.98
CA ASN A 133 5.77 13.63 -7.98
C ASN A 133 5.29 12.19 -8.24
N LEU A 134 5.11 11.82 -9.52
CA LEU A 134 4.76 10.46 -9.93
C LEU A 134 5.88 9.48 -9.57
N ASN A 135 7.14 9.84 -9.81
CA ASN A 135 8.29 9.02 -9.48
C ASN A 135 8.46 8.87 -7.96
N TRP A 136 8.30 9.96 -7.19
CA TRP A 136 8.29 9.89 -5.73
C TRP A 136 7.24 8.93 -5.19
N PHE A 137 6.02 9.04 -5.72
CA PHE A 137 4.92 8.18 -5.32
C PHE A 137 5.21 6.70 -5.60
N ILE A 138 5.70 6.39 -6.81
CA ILE A 138 6.05 5.00 -7.19
C ILE A 138 7.20 4.46 -6.34
N GLN A 139 8.23 5.26 -6.05
CA GLN A 139 9.37 4.82 -5.24
C GLN A 139 9.00 4.58 -3.77
N VAL A 140 7.99 5.27 -3.23
CA VAL A 140 7.53 5.05 -1.86
C VAL A 140 6.47 3.94 -1.80
N GLU A 141 5.40 4.05 -2.57
CA GLU A 141 4.27 3.11 -2.50
C GLU A 141 4.49 1.80 -3.26
N GLY A 142 5.35 1.79 -4.29
CA GLY A 142 5.54 0.61 -5.12
C GLY A 142 6.03 -0.62 -4.37
N HIS A 143 6.84 -0.43 -3.33
CA HIS A 143 7.29 -1.52 -2.46
C HIS A 143 6.17 -2.05 -1.57
N ILE A 144 5.31 -1.17 -1.06
CA ILE A 144 4.18 -1.52 -0.21
C ILE A 144 3.12 -2.27 -1.03
N ALA A 145 2.76 -1.75 -2.21
CA ALA A 145 1.78 -2.36 -3.10
C ALA A 145 2.20 -3.78 -3.54
N LYS A 146 3.49 -3.99 -3.87
CA LYS A 146 4.01 -5.31 -4.19
C LYS A 146 3.94 -6.27 -3.00
N ALA A 147 4.29 -5.81 -1.80
CA ALA A 147 4.21 -6.62 -0.60
C ALA A 147 2.77 -7.04 -0.27
N ILE A 148 1.78 -6.15 -0.44
CA ILE A 148 0.35 -6.49 -0.27
C ILE A 148 -0.03 -7.66 -1.19
N VAL A 149 0.31 -7.57 -2.48
CA VAL A 149 0.01 -8.64 -3.45
C VAL A 149 0.68 -9.96 -3.05
N CYS A 150 1.93 -9.91 -2.56
CA CYS A 150 2.62 -11.12 -2.08
C CYS A 150 1.95 -11.70 -0.83
N LEU A 151 1.53 -10.85 0.11
CA LEU A 151 0.92 -11.26 1.39
C LEU A 151 -0.53 -11.76 1.24
N GLU A 152 -1.21 -11.41 0.14
CA GLU A 152 -2.50 -11.99 -0.25
C GLU A 152 -2.38 -13.41 -0.84
N SER A 153 -1.15 -13.92 -1.05
CA SER A 153 -0.93 -15.27 -1.54
C SER A 153 -1.40 -16.32 -0.54
N SER A 154 -2.00 -17.39 -1.06
CA SER A 154 -2.36 -18.57 -0.25
C SER A 154 -1.17 -19.31 0.36
N GLN A 155 0.05 -19.02 -0.10
CA GLN A 155 1.29 -19.62 0.42
C GLN A 155 1.95 -18.77 1.51
N THR A 156 1.40 -17.61 1.83
CA THR A 156 1.94 -16.72 2.85
C THR A 156 1.73 -17.28 4.26
N ASN A 157 2.73 -17.09 5.10
CA ASN A 157 2.68 -17.40 6.52
C ASN A 157 2.99 -16.15 7.38
N PRO A 158 2.80 -16.20 8.72
CA PRO A 158 3.03 -15.03 9.57
C PRO A 158 4.47 -14.47 9.58
N ALA A 159 5.50 -15.28 9.29
CA ALA A 159 6.89 -14.81 9.21
C ALA A 159 7.11 -13.86 8.04
N ASP A 160 6.41 -14.07 6.92
CA ASP A 160 6.51 -13.26 5.71
C ASP A 160 6.20 -11.79 5.97
N VAL A 161 5.36 -11.48 6.95
CA VAL A 161 4.99 -10.11 7.32
C VAL A 161 6.22 -9.28 7.66
N TYR A 162 7.12 -9.80 8.52
CA TYR A 162 8.38 -9.12 8.84
C TYR A 162 9.39 -9.23 7.70
N MET A 163 9.41 -10.34 6.97
CA MET A 163 10.27 -10.49 5.79
C MET A 163 9.99 -9.44 4.71
N TYR A 164 8.75 -8.98 4.56
CA TYR A 164 8.42 -7.88 3.65
C TYR A 164 8.56 -6.51 4.32
N TRP A 165 8.15 -6.37 5.59
CA TRP A 165 8.18 -5.08 6.29
C TRP A 165 9.59 -4.48 6.40
N ILE A 166 10.59 -5.29 6.73
CA ILE A 166 11.97 -4.84 6.92
C ILE A 166 12.57 -4.31 5.59
N PRO A 167 12.53 -5.06 4.47
CA PRO A 167 12.96 -4.55 3.17
C PRO A 167 12.19 -3.32 2.69
N ILE A 168 10.87 -3.24 2.91
CA ILE A 168 10.09 -2.03 2.58
C ILE A 168 10.65 -0.81 3.29
N CYS A 169 10.84 -0.90 4.61
CA CYS A 169 11.45 0.17 5.39
C CYS A 169 12.86 0.52 4.88
N GLY A 170 13.66 -0.49 4.54
CA GLY A 170 15.00 -0.32 3.98
C GLY A 170 14.99 0.42 2.63
N CYS A 171 14.14 0.00 1.70
CA CYS A 171 13.98 0.63 0.37
C CYS A 171 13.50 2.07 0.50
N ILE A 172 12.46 2.33 1.30
CA ILE A 172 11.95 3.68 1.52
C ILE A 172 13.03 4.56 2.15
N LYS A 173 13.76 4.05 3.16
CA LYS A 173 14.88 4.79 3.77
C LYS A 173 15.97 5.15 2.74
N GLN A 174 16.31 4.25 1.83
CA GLN A 174 17.27 4.52 0.75
C GLN A 174 16.76 5.60 -0.21
N VAL A 175 15.47 5.52 -0.59
CA VAL A 175 14.81 6.52 -1.45
C VAL A 175 14.82 7.90 -0.80
N LEU A 176 14.43 7.98 0.47
CA LEU A 176 14.32 9.25 1.21
C LEU A 176 15.68 9.88 1.53
N ASN A 177 16.71 9.07 1.76
CA ASN A 177 18.07 9.57 2.07
C ASN A 177 18.90 9.89 0.83
N SER A 178 18.39 9.62 -0.37
CA SER A 178 19.09 9.94 -1.62
C SER A 178 18.89 11.41 -2.00
N ASN A 179 19.96 12.21 -1.94
CA ASN A 179 19.94 13.61 -2.36
C ASN A 179 19.50 13.81 -3.82
N LYS A 180 19.59 12.77 -4.65
CA LYS A 180 19.16 12.80 -6.06
C LYS A 180 17.64 12.84 -6.22
N ASN A 181 16.90 12.40 -5.20
CA ASN A 181 15.45 12.33 -5.27
C ASN A 181 14.80 13.68 -4.91
N GLY A 182 15.47 14.59 -4.20
CA GLY A 182 14.94 15.94 -3.98
C GLY A 182 13.76 16.04 -3.01
N PHE A 183 13.54 15.04 -2.15
CA PHE A 183 12.58 15.16 -1.05
C PHE A 183 13.00 16.26 -0.07
N THR A 184 12.04 17.04 0.41
CA THR A 184 12.28 18.00 1.49
C THR A 184 12.33 17.28 2.84
N MET A 185 12.96 17.88 3.84
CA MET A 185 12.99 17.31 5.20
C MET A 185 11.59 17.13 5.80
N ASP A 186 10.65 18.02 5.46
CA ASP A 186 9.27 17.88 5.93
C ASP A 186 8.55 16.71 5.25
N ASN A 187 8.72 16.51 3.94
CA ASN A 187 8.21 15.34 3.24
C ASN A 187 8.74 14.03 3.86
N ILE A 188 10.05 13.97 4.11
CA ILE A 188 10.70 12.81 4.74
C ILE A 188 10.11 12.54 6.13
N ARG A 189 9.95 13.58 6.95
CA ARG A 189 9.38 13.48 8.30
C ARG A 189 7.95 12.93 8.25
N GLN A 190 7.09 13.48 7.40
CA GLN A 190 5.70 13.05 7.27
C GLN A 190 5.60 11.58 6.81
N ILE A 191 6.43 11.15 5.86
CA ILE A 191 6.45 9.75 5.40
C ILE A 191 6.86 8.81 6.54
N TYR A 192 7.92 9.14 7.29
CA TYR A 192 8.32 8.33 8.45
C TYR A 192 7.26 8.32 9.56
N GLU A 193 6.58 9.42 9.80
CA GLU A 193 5.50 9.51 10.79
C GLU A 193 4.38 8.52 10.47
N ILE A 194 3.95 8.46 9.20
CA ILE A 194 2.91 7.52 8.75
C ILE A 194 3.41 6.06 8.85
N ILE A 195 4.61 5.76 8.37
CA ILE A 195 5.18 4.40 8.43
C ILE A 195 5.30 3.91 9.88
N ASN A 196 5.80 4.77 10.77
CA ASN A 196 5.94 4.44 12.18
C ASN A 196 4.57 4.25 12.84
N THR A 197 3.58 5.08 12.50
CA THR A 197 2.22 4.92 13.02
C THR A 197 1.64 3.57 12.62
N CYS A 198 1.76 3.18 11.35
CA CYS A 198 1.31 1.87 10.88
C CYS A 198 2.06 0.72 11.58
N PHE A 199 3.39 0.83 11.75
CA PHE A 199 4.17 -0.16 12.49
C PHE A 199 3.65 -0.34 13.92
N CYS A 200 3.41 0.77 14.60
CA CYS A 200 2.90 0.79 15.96
C CYS A 200 1.55 0.08 16.04
N GLU A 201 0.58 0.49 15.23
CA GLU A 201 -0.78 -0.05 15.26
C GLU A 201 -0.86 -1.52 14.87
N GLN A 202 -0.03 -1.96 13.92
CA GLN A 202 -0.13 -3.29 13.33
C GLN A 202 0.74 -4.33 14.01
N LEU A 203 2.01 -4.00 14.27
CA LEU A 203 3.05 -4.95 14.64
C LEU A 203 3.46 -4.84 16.11
N ARG A 204 3.44 -3.63 16.70
CA ARG A 204 3.79 -3.44 18.11
C ARG A 204 2.59 -3.55 19.05
N ASP A 205 1.50 -2.88 18.69
CA ASP A 205 0.29 -2.74 19.52
C ASP A 205 -0.84 -3.68 19.00
N GLY A 206 -0.48 -4.61 18.11
CA GLY A 206 -1.38 -5.60 17.52
C GLY A 206 -1.90 -6.64 18.52
N PRO A 207 -2.83 -7.52 18.11
CA PRO A 207 -3.52 -8.43 19.02
C PRO A 207 -2.62 -9.54 19.61
N ALA A 208 -1.51 -9.87 18.95
CA ALA A 208 -0.48 -10.78 19.44
C ALA A 208 0.85 -10.57 18.69
N ASP A 209 1.97 -10.87 19.35
CA ASP A 209 3.34 -10.82 18.78
C ASP A 209 3.63 -11.97 17.78
N CYS A 210 2.59 -12.59 17.23
CA CYS A 210 2.68 -13.78 16.37
C CYS A 210 3.59 -13.60 15.17
N TYR A 211 3.60 -12.40 14.56
CA TYR A 211 4.43 -12.10 13.39
C TYR A 211 5.91 -12.06 13.73
N LEU A 212 6.28 -11.45 14.87
CA LEU A 212 7.66 -11.38 15.31
C LEU A 212 8.16 -12.75 15.77
N VAL A 213 7.32 -13.51 16.46
CA VAL A 213 7.64 -14.88 16.90
C VAL A 213 7.82 -15.79 15.68
N ALA A 214 6.89 -15.78 14.72
CA ALA A 214 6.99 -16.59 13.52
C ALA A 214 8.25 -16.24 12.72
N PHE A 215 8.54 -14.94 12.57
CA PHE A 215 9.78 -14.48 11.94
C PHE A 215 11.02 -15.00 12.67
N SER A 216 11.05 -14.94 14.00
CA SER A 216 12.19 -15.42 14.81
C SER A 216 12.39 -16.93 14.76
N LEU A 217 11.34 -17.69 14.41
CA LEU A 217 11.36 -19.14 14.29
C LEU A 217 11.64 -19.62 12.86
N GLU A 218 11.71 -18.71 11.89
CA GLU A 218 12.00 -19.07 10.51
C GLU A 218 13.47 -19.54 10.40
N PRO A 219 13.72 -20.79 9.96
CA PRO A 219 15.06 -21.40 9.96
C PRO A 219 16.03 -20.78 8.94
N CYS A 220 15.57 -19.84 8.11
CA CYS A 220 16.32 -19.29 6.99
C CYS A 220 16.93 -17.90 7.27
N MET A 221 16.88 -17.41 8.51
CA MET A 221 17.61 -16.21 8.96
C MET A 221 19.00 -16.52 9.50
#